data_AF-A0A2H0P4D1-F1
#
_entry.id   AF-A0A2H0P4D1-F1
#
_cell.length_a   1.000
_cell.length_b   1.000
_cell.length_c   1.000
_cell.angle_alpha   90.00
_cell.angle_beta   90.00
_cell.angle_gamma   90.00
#
_symmetry.space_group_name_H-M   'P 1'
#
loop_
_entity.id
_entity.type
_entity.pdbx_description
1 polymer ?
#
loop_
_entity_poly.entity_id
_entity_poly.type
_entity_poly.pdbx_seq_one_letter_code
_entity_poly.pdbx_strand_id
1 'polypeptide(L)'
;MKDPFHTNVNIKAGDCRAFINQLSLSIRGKIFVVWDNLRCHKSKKVYDYLDSQHRISCFYFPPYAPELNPVEYVWSYLKSSPLSNFAPKNFDELSEKSKSAFHHLKYKHRLLTSLVKHSPIPFFD
;
A
#
# COMPACT_ATOMS: atom_id res chain seq x y z
N MET A 1 -8.28 -11.93 -8.31
CA MET A 1 -7.78 -10.57 -8.01
C MET A 1 -7.14 -10.05 -9.30
N LYS A 2 -7.56 -8.89 -9.84
CA LYS A 2 -6.86 -8.30 -10.99
C LYS A 2 -5.42 -8.00 -10.59
N ASP A 3 -4.46 -8.23 -11.47
CA ASP A 3 -3.08 -7.84 -11.22
C ASP A 3 -3.00 -6.30 -11.07
N PRO A 4 -2.58 -5.78 -9.91
CA PRO A 4 -2.51 -4.34 -9.66
C PRO A 4 -1.51 -3.61 -10.55
N PHE A 5 -0.65 -4.33 -11.29
CA PHE A 5 0.36 -3.78 -12.17
C PHE A 5 0.12 -4.04 -13.67
N HIS A 6 -1.00 -4.67 -14.09
CA HIS A 6 -1.29 -4.92 -15.53
C HIS A 6 -2.43 -4.11 -16.12
N THR A 7 -2.98 -3.14 -15.40
CA THR A 7 -4.11 -2.37 -15.93
C THR A 7 -3.79 -0.89 -15.86
N ASN A 8 -3.69 -0.24 -17.04
CA ASN A 8 -3.69 1.21 -17.21
C ASN A 8 -5.06 1.79 -16.85
N VAL A 9 -5.53 1.47 -15.63
CA VAL A 9 -6.84 1.83 -15.11
C VAL A 9 -6.64 2.43 -13.73
N ASN A 10 -7.38 3.51 -13.47
CA ASN A 10 -7.36 4.13 -12.16
C ASN A 10 -8.04 3.22 -11.12
N ILE A 11 -7.45 3.12 -9.94
CA ILE A 11 -8.05 2.46 -8.77
C ILE A 11 -9.30 3.25 -8.37
N LYS A 12 -10.43 2.56 -8.26
CA LYS A 12 -11.72 3.15 -7.88
C LYS A 12 -12.15 2.67 -6.49
N ALA A 13 -13.18 3.32 -5.95
CA ALA A 13 -13.81 2.94 -4.69
C ALA A 13 -14.19 1.45 -4.59
N GLY A 14 -14.60 0.84 -5.71
CA GLY A 14 -14.92 -0.59 -5.76
C GLY A 14 -13.71 -1.48 -5.50
N ASP A 15 -12.54 -1.11 -6.03
CA ASP A 15 -11.29 -1.83 -5.87
C ASP A 15 -10.78 -1.72 -4.43
N CYS A 16 -10.85 -0.53 -3.84
CA CYS A 16 -10.54 -0.31 -2.42
C CYS A 16 -11.39 -1.20 -1.52
N ARG A 17 -12.72 -1.23 -1.74
CA ARG A 17 -13.64 -2.10 -0.97
C ARG A 17 -13.27 -3.58 -1.11
N ALA A 18 -13.01 -4.02 -2.34
CA ALA A 18 -12.67 -5.42 -2.62
C ALA A 18 -11.35 -5.82 -1.91
N PHE A 19 -10.36 -4.92 -1.92
CA PHE A 19 -9.10 -5.13 -1.24
C PHE A 19 -9.25 -5.24 0.29
N ILE A 20 -9.98 -4.30 0.93
CA ILE A 20 -10.23 -4.37 2.37
C ILE A 20 -10.99 -5.65 2.75
N ASN A 21 -11.97 -6.06 1.95
CA ASN A 21 -12.68 -7.33 2.17
C ASN A 21 -11.73 -8.53 2.10
N GLN A 22 -10.79 -8.54 1.16
CA GLN A 22 -9.81 -9.61 1.09
C GLN A 22 -8.86 -9.61 2.29
N LEU A 23 -8.45 -8.44 2.78
CA LEU A 23 -7.62 -8.33 3.99
C LEU A 23 -8.34 -8.86 5.23
N SER A 24 -9.63 -8.54 5.40
CA SER A 24 -10.40 -8.98 6.57
C SER A 24 -10.57 -10.50 6.63
N LEU A 25 -10.64 -11.16 5.47
CA LEU A 25 -10.67 -12.62 5.35
C LEU A 25 -9.28 -13.26 5.58
N SER A 26 -8.20 -12.56 5.24
CA SER A 26 -6.84 -13.12 5.27
C SER A 26 -6.13 -12.91 6.61
N ILE A 27 -6.50 -11.87 7.37
CA ILE A 27 -5.84 -11.48 8.61
C ILE A 27 -6.79 -11.70 9.80
N ARG A 28 -6.31 -12.46 10.80
CA ARG A 28 -7.04 -12.65 12.07
C ARG A 28 -6.78 -11.48 13.03
N GLY A 29 -7.73 -11.18 13.91
CA GLY A 29 -7.65 -10.08 14.88
C GLY A 29 -8.15 -8.72 14.37
N LYS A 30 -7.93 -7.68 15.18
CA LYS A 30 -8.24 -6.29 14.82
C LYS A 30 -7.26 -5.81 13.75
N ILE A 31 -7.76 -5.07 12.76
CA ILE A 31 -6.98 -4.55 11.64
C ILE A 31 -7.04 -3.01 11.68
N PHE A 32 -5.87 -2.40 11.71
CA PHE A 32 -5.72 -0.95 11.56
C PHE A 32 -5.26 -0.65 10.14
N VAL A 33 -6.06 0.14 9.42
CA VAL A 33 -5.77 0.55 8.05
C VAL A 33 -5.47 2.04 8.06
N VAL A 34 -4.25 2.41 7.65
CA VAL A 34 -3.81 3.82 7.63
C VAL A 34 -3.63 4.23 6.18
N TRP A 35 -4.38 5.23 5.74
CA TRP A 35 -4.51 5.63 4.35
C TRP A 35 -3.98 7.04 4.08
N ASP A 36 -3.49 7.24 2.86
CA ASP A 36 -3.28 8.56 2.32
C ASP A 36 -4.62 9.24 1.97
N ASN A 37 -4.55 10.47 1.46
CA ASN A 37 -5.73 11.27 1.18
C ASN A 37 -6.35 11.04 -0.21
N LEU A 38 -6.09 9.90 -0.87
CA LEU A 38 -6.62 9.62 -2.20
C LEU A 38 -8.16 9.63 -2.20
N ARG A 39 -8.80 10.20 -3.23
CA ARG A 39 -10.26 10.41 -3.24
C ARG A 39 -11.08 9.12 -3.14
N CYS A 40 -10.60 8.02 -3.74
CA CYS A 40 -11.31 6.74 -3.70
C CYS A 40 -11.39 6.17 -2.28
N HIS A 41 -10.38 6.44 -1.45
CA HIS A 41 -10.32 6.05 -0.04
C HIS A 41 -11.45 6.69 0.77
N LYS A 42 -11.78 7.96 0.48
CA LYS A 42 -12.80 8.74 1.19
C LYS A 42 -14.20 8.65 0.59
N SER A 43 -14.40 7.80 -0.41
CA SER A 43 -15.70 7.69 -1.07
C SER A 43 -16.76 7.14 -0.12
N LYS A 44 -18.01 7.63 -0.23
CA LYS A 44 -19.14 7.13 0.58
C LYS A 44 -19.28 5.60 0.53
N LYS A 45 -19.07 5.01 -0.65
CA LYS A 45 -19.12 3.55 -0.84
C LYS A 45 -18.09 2.79 0.01
N VAL A 46 -16.89 3.35 0.17
CA VAL A 46 -15.84 2.74 0.99
C VAL A 46 -16.10 3.00 2.46
N TYR A 47 -16.53 4.21 2.81
CA TYR A 47 -16.93 4.56 4.17
C TYR A 47 -18.05 3.67 4.71
N ASP A 48 -19.17 3.56 3.98
CA ASP A 48 -20.33 2.75 4.40
C ASP A 48 -19.95 1.27 4.57
N TYR A 49 -19.02 0.76 3.75
CA TYR A 49 -18.49 -0.59 3.92
C TYR A 49 -17.65 -0.71 5.18
N LEU A 50 -16.72 0.21 5.43
CA LEU A 50 -15.86 0.18 6.62
C LEU A 50 -16.65 0.31 7.92
N ASP A 51 -17.69 1.15 7.93
CA ASP A 51 -18.60 1.34 9.07
C ASP A 51 -19.32 0.04 9.46
N SER A 52 -19.61 -0.82 8.47
CA SER A 52 -20.17 -2.16 8.71
C SER A 52 -19.17 -3.19 9.26
N GLN A 53 -17.87 -2.87 9.34
CA GLN A 53 -16.83 -3.82 9.76
C GLN A 53 -16.42 -3.63 11.22
N HIS A 54 -16.80 -4.55 12.10
CA HIS A 54 -16.47 -4.47 13.54
C HIS A 54 -14.97 -4.66 13.87
N ARG A 55 -14.18 -5.21 12.95
CA ARG A 55 -12.77 -5.56 13.18
C ARG A 55 -11.78 -4.62 12.52
N ILE A 56 -12.24 -3.64 11.75
CA ILE A 56 -11.40 -2.77 10.94
C ILE A 56 -11.57 -1.33 11.44
N SER A 57 -10.45 -0.68 11.73
CA SER A 57 -10.43 0.75 12.06
C SER A 57 -9.55 1.48 11.06
N CYS A 58 -10.06 2.57 10.50
CA CYS A 58 -9.39 3.33 9.46
C CYS A 58 -8.91 4.69 9.97
N PHE A 59 -7.70 5.05 9.59
CA PHE A 59 -7.03 6.30 9.92
C PHE A 59 -6.52 6.94 8.64
N TYR A 60 -6.43 8.27 8.63
CA TYR A 60 -5.90 9.02 7.51
C TYR A 60 -4.70 9.84 7.96
N PHE A 61 -3.66 9.89 7.14
CA PHE A 61 -2.59 10.86 7.34
C PHE A 61 -3.12 12.29 7.15
N PRO A 62 -2.48 13.31 7.76
CA PRO A 62 -2.69 14.70 7.40
C PRO A 62 -2.51 14.92 5.88
N PRO A 63 -3.28 15.84 5.27
CA PRO A 63 -3.05 16.22 3.88
C PRO A 63 -1.61 16.71 3.68
N TYR A 64 -1.02 16.38 2.53
CA TYR A 64 0.30 16.86 2.11
C TYR A 64 1.47 16.53 3.05
N ALA A 65 1.35 15.44 3.84
CA ALA A 65 2.40 14.97 4.73
C ALA A 65 2.97 13.60 4.28
N PRO A 66 3.60 13.50 3.10
CA PRO A 66 4.14 12.23 2.59
C PRO A 66 5.24 11.64 3.48
N GLU A 67 5.99 12.47 4.20
CA GLU A 67 7.01 12.06 5.17
C GLU A 67 6.43 11.21 6.32
N LEU A 68 5.13 11.32 6.60
CA LEU A 68 4.46 10.49 7.60
C LEU A 68 4.11 9.10 7.07
N ASN A 69 3.99 8.94 5.75
CA ASN A 69 3.49 7.71 5.14
C ASN A 69 4.64 6.71 4.88
N PRO A 70 4.70 5.57 5.61
CA PRO A 70 5.78 4.59 5.45
C PRO A 70 5.98 4.05 4.04
N VAL A 71 4.92 4.05 3.22
CA VAL A 71 4.99 3.55 1.85
C VAL A 71 5.95 4.39 0.99
N GLU A 72 6.14 5.67 1.30
CA GLU A 72 7.07 6.55 0.58
C GLU A 72 8.53 6.13 0.77
N TYR A 73 8.89 5.62 1.95
CA TYR A 73 10.22 5.05 2.19
C TYR A 73 10.39 3.70 1.47
N VAL A 74 9.32 2.90 1.38
CA VAL A 74 9.31 1.68 0.56
C VAL A 74 9.54 2.03 -0.92
N TRP A 75 8.84 3.05 -1.45
CA TRP A 75 9.02 3.52 -2.83
C TRP A 75 10.44 4.03 -3.06
N SER A 76 10.96 4.84 -2.14
CA SER A 76 12.31 5.40 -2.22
C SER A 76 13.37 4.30 -2.25
N TYR A 77 13.25 3.29 -1.37
CA TYR A 77 14.14 2.14 -1.38
C TYR A 77 14.06 1.37 -2.70
N LEU A 78 12.86 1.06 -3.19
CA LEU A 78 12.68 0.29 -4.43
C LEU A 78 13.29 1.00 -5.64
N LYS A 79 13.12 2.33 -5.75
CA LYS A 79 13.65 3.13 -6.86
C LYS A 79 15.16 3.31 -6.78
N SER A 80 15.71 3.49 -5.58
CA SER A 80 17.15 3.74 -5.38
C SER A 80 18.02 2.49 -5.30
N SER A 81 17.42 1.30 -5.15
CA SER A 81 18.18 0.04 -5.04
C SER A 81 17.77 -0.98 -6.11
N PRO A 82 16.72 -1.81 -5.96
CA PRO A 82 16.43 -2.90 -6.90
C PRO A 82 16.03 -2.44 -8.30
N LEU A 83 15.60 -1.19 -8.46
CA LEU A 83 15.24 -0.57 -9.74
C LEU A 83 16.23 0.52 -10.18
N SER A 84 17.35 0.68 -9.47
CA SER A 84 18.34 1.69 -9.83
C SER A 84 18.93 1.41 -11.21
N ASN A 85 19.01 2.45 -12.05
CA ASN A 85 19.53 2.39 -13.43
C ASN A 85 18.83 1.36 -14.34
N PHE A 86 17.65 0.88 -13.94
CA PHE A 86 16.87 -0.04 -14.76
C PHE A 86 16.13 0.75 -15.85
N ALA A 87 16.45 0.44 -17.12
CA ALA A 87 15.86 1.08 -18.29
C ALA A 87 14.97 0.06 -19.04
N PRO A 88 13.70 -0.14 -18.62
CA PRO A 88 12.80 -1.08 -19.26
C PRO A 88 12.46 -0.64 -20.69
N LYS A 89 12.38 -1.59 -21.62
CA LYS A 89 12.02 -1.34 -23.02
C LYS A 89 10.51 -1.18 -23.23
N ASN A 90 9.71 -1.74 -22.32
CA ASN A 90 8.26 -1.69 -22.36
C ASN A 90 7.68 -1.80 -20.94
N PHE A 91 6.37 -1.62 -20.85
CA PHE A 91 5.66 -1.66 -19.58
C PHE A 91 5.70 -3.04 -18.91
N ASP A 92 5.67 -4.13 -19.68
CA ASP A 92 5.70 -5.49 -19.13
C ASP A 92 7.03 -5.76 -18.41
N GLU A 93 8.15 -5.34 -19.01
CA GLU A 93 9.47 -5.44 -18.39
C GLU A 93 9.56 -4.64 -17.08
N LEU A 94 8.97 -3.43 -17.07
CA LEU A 94 8.86 -2.61 -15.86
C LEU A 94 8.00 -3.29 -14.80
N SER A 95 6.85 -3.83 -15.19
CA SER A 95 5.88 -4.48 -14.31
C SER A 95 6.49 -5.71 -13.65
N GLU A 96 7.10 -6.60 -14.43
CA GLU A 96 7.72 -7.82 -13.93
C GLU A 96 8.92 -7.53 -13.00
N LYS A 97 9.78 -6.58 -13.37
CA LYS A 97 10.89 -6.19 -12.50
C LYS A 97 10.40 -5.57 -11.19
N SER A 98 9.36 -4.73 -11.25
CA SER A 98 8.77 -4.10 -10.07
C SER A 98 8.13 -5.15 -9.15
N LYS A 99 7.33 -6.09 -9.70
CA LYS A 99 6.74 -7.21 -8.94
C LYS A 99 7.81 -8.06 -8.27
N SER A 100 8.88 -8.39 -9.00
CA SER A 100 10.01 -9.15 -8.45
C SER A 100 10.69 -8.39 -7.30
N ALA A 101 10.90 -7.08 -7.43
CA ALA A 101 11.47 -6.25 -6.37
C ALA A 101 10.58 -6.23 -5.11
N PHE A 102 9.26 -6.09 -5.29
CA PHE A 102 8.29 -6.20 -4.20
C PHE A 102 8.27 -7.58 -3.54
N HIS A 103 8.29 -8.63 -4.34
CA HIS A 103 8.33 -10.01 -3.86
C HIS A 103 9.59 -10.25 -3.01
N HIS A 104 10.75 -9.75 -3.43
CA HIS A 104 11.97 -9.84 -2.62
C HIS A 104 11.89 -9.02 -1.34
N LEU A 105 11.34 -7.80 -1.38
CA LEU A 105 11.17 -6.95 -0.20
C LEU A 105 10.27 -7.61 0.86
N LYS A 106 9.22 -8.33 0.43
CA LYS A 106 8.29 -9.06 1.31
C LYS A 106 9.00 -9.97 2.32
N TYR A 107 10.09 -10.62 1.94
CA TYR A 107 10.83 -11.55 2.81
C TYR A 107 11.95 -10.88 3.61
N LYS A 108 12.26 -9.60 3.34
CA LYS A 108 13.26 -8.82 4.10
C LYS A 108 12.63 -8.12 5.29
N HIS A 109 12.07 -8.89 6.23
CA HIS A 109 11.30 -8.36 7.36
C HIS A 109 12.04 -7.26 8.14
N ARG A 110 13.33 -7.44 8.44
CA ARG A 110 14.13 -6.43 9.16
C ARG A 110 14.20 -5.10 8.41
N LEU A 111 14.37 -5.15 7.09
CA LEU A 111 14.40 -3.95 6.26
C LEU A 111 13.01 -3.30 6.21
N LEU A 112 11.96 -4.09 5.97
CA LEU A 112 10.59 -3.57 5.92
C LEU A 112 10.20 -2.89 7.24
N THR A 113 10.50 -3.51 8.38
CA THR A 113 10.29 -2.91 9.70
C THR A 113 11.12 -1.64 9.87
N SER A 114 12.37 -1.62 9.42
CA SER A 114 13.21 -0.41 9.47
C SER A 114 12.64 0.73 8.64
N LEU A 115 12.06 0.46 7.47
CA LEU A 115 11.43 1.48 6.62
C LEU A 115 10.17 2.05 7.29
N VAL A 116 9.39 1.21 7.97
CA VAL A 116 8.22 1.69 8.74
C VAL A 116 8.65 2.50 9.96
N LYS A 117 9.68 2.06 10.69
CA LYS A 117 10.24 2.78 11.83
C LYS A 117 10.90 4.12 11.47
N HIS A 118 11.20 4.34 10.20
CA HIS A 118 11.72 5.63 9.74
C HIS A 118 10.62 6.69 9.57
N SER A 119 9.34 6.27 9.53
CA SER A 119 8.23 7.22 9.66
C SER A 119 8.31 7.91 11.03
N PRO A 120 8.04 9.22 11.09
CA PRO A 120 7.91 9.94 12.36
C PRO A 120 6.78 9.42 13.26
N ILE A 121 5.87 8.57 12.74
CA ILE A 121 4.78 7.99 13.52
C ILE A 121 5.25 6.68 14.20
N PRO A 122 5.10 6.57 15.52
CA PRO A 122 5.50 5.38 16.27
C PRO A 122 4.47 4.25 16.12
N PHE A 123 4.52 3.52 15.00
CA PHE A 123 3.57 2.43 14.73
C PHE A 123 3.73 1.18 15.62
N PHE A 124 4.87 1.03 16.30
CA PHE A 124 5.25 -0.20 17.01
C PHE A 124 5.77 0.05 18.44
N ASP A 125 5.59 1.27 18.96
CA ASP A 125 5.97 1.62 20.34
C ASP A 125 4.79 1.45 21.30
#